data_AF-W4M6D4-F1
#
_entry.id   AF-W4M6D4-F1
#
_cell.length_a   1.000
_cell.length_b   1.000
_cell.length_c   1.000
_cell.angle_alpha   90.00
_cell.angle_beta   90.00
_cell.angle_gamma   90.00
#
_symmetry.space_group_name_H-M   'P 1'
#
loop_
_entity.id
_entity.type
_entity.pdbx_description
1 polymer ?
#
loop_
_entity_poly.entity_id
_entity_poly.type
_entity_poly.pdbx_seq_one_letter_code
_entity_poly.pdbx_strand_id
1 'polypeptide(L)'
;GHVIRLDDTDGAEKIEIIAKGETSTIVIDANENTIRVTSGNDLTIESSDGALKLSGKAVAITSTADAITLVSKAAVEIEATGDLKQRGNGVEVRANGKMDLKAGPQLNIKGGMVNIN
;
A
#
# COMPACT_ATOMS: atom_id res chain seq x y z
N GLY A 1 6.58 14.40 28.87
CA GLY A 1 7.72 14.30 27.95
C GLY A 1 7.39 13.23 26.92
N HIS A 2 8.37 12.74 26.17
CA HIS A 2 8.22 11.48 25.46
C HIS A 2 8.09 10.34 26.47
N VAL A 3 7.48 9.22 26.06
CA VAL A 3 7.34 8.02 26.89
C VAL A 3 7.94 6.85 26.15
N ILE A 4 8.75 6.07 26.85
CA ILE A 4 9.10 4.70 26.49
C ILE A 4 8.57 3.83 27.62
N ARG A 5 7.71 2.87 27.31
CA ARG A 5 7.08 1.98 28.30
C ARG A 5 7.27 0.53 27.89
N LEU A 6 7.65 -0.28 28.88
CA LEU A 6 7.65 -1.74 28.82
C LEU A 6 6.66 -2.20 29.88
N ASP A 7 5.52 -2.71 29.44
CA ASP A 7 4.47 -3.24 30.30
C ASP A 7 4.54 -4.77 30.25
N ASP A 8 4.85 -5.38 31.39
CA ASP A 8 4.95 -6.83 31.58
C ASP A 8 3.79 -7.34 32.46
N THR A 9 2.66 -6.63 32.43
CA THR A 9 1.45 -7.07 33.11
C THR A 9 0.91 -8.31 32.41
N ASP A 10 0.79 -9.42 33.15
CA ASP A 10 0.28 -10.71 32.65
C ASP A 10 -0.98 -10.56 31.76
N GLY A 11 -0.86 -10.99 30.50
CA GLY A 11 -1.93 -10.97 29.49
C GLY A 11 -2.20 -9.60 28.86
N ALA A 12 -1.39 -8.59 29.15
CA ALA A 12 -1.48 -7.25 28.60
C ALA A 12 -0.11 -6.66 28.22
N GLU A 13 0.85 -7.53 27.89
CA GLU A 13 2.25 -7.17 27.69
C GLU A 13 2.44 -6.32 26.43
N LYS A 14 3.10 -5.16 26.58
CA LYS A 14 3.29 -4.16 25.51
C LYS A 14 4.63 -3.45 25.59
N ILE A 15 5.12 -3.01 24.44
CA ILE A 15 6.23 -2.07 24.32
C ILE A 15 5.74 -0.85 23.55
N GLU A 16 5.92 0.34 24.11
CA GLU A 16 5.41 1.58 23.54
C GLU A 16 6.47 2.68 23.49
N ILE A 17 6.53 3.40 22.38
CA ILE A 17 7.30 4.63 22.19
C ILE A 17 6.31 5.71 21.76
N ILE A 18 6.13 6.75 22.57
CA ILE A 18 5.09 7.77 22.40
C ILE A 18 5.73 9.17 22.44
N ALA A 19 5.49 9.96 21.39
CA ALA A 19 5.95 11.33 21.34
C ALA A 19 5.13 12.26 22.27
N LYS A 20 5.76 13.32 22.79
CA LYS A 20 5.07 14.27 23.68
C LYS A 20 3.99 15.03 22.92
N GLY A 21 2.72 14.86 23.32
CA GLY A 21 1.62 15.71 22.84
C GLY A 21 1.20 15.46 21.38
N GLU A 22 1.62 14.35 20.79
CA GLU A 22 1.32 13.98 19.41
C GLU A 22 0.76 12.55 19.33
N THR A 23 0.06 12.23 18.24
CA THR A 23 -0.44 10.88 17.95
C THR A 23 0.61 9.97 17.31
N SER A 24 1.89 10.37 17.35
CA SER A 24 3.01 9.64 16.79
C SER A 24 3.48 8.56 17.76
N THR A 25 3.25 7.28 17.41
CA THR A 25 3.47 6.14 18.31
C THR A 25 4.04 4.93 17.59
N ILE A 26 4.83 4.14 18.31
CA ILE A 26 5.16 2.75 17.96
C ILE A 26 4.68 1.85 19.11
N VAL A 27 3.86 0.86 18.80
CA VAL A 27 3.30 -0.09 19.78
C VAL A 27 3.52 -1.51 19.30
N ILE A 28 4.19 -2.32 20.12
CA ILE A 28 4.26 -3.77 19.99
C ILE A 28 3.34 -4.35 21.06
N ASP A 29 2.33 -5.09 20.64
CA ASP A 29 1.33 -5.69 21.53
C ASP A 29 1.43 -7.21 21.45
N ALA A 30 1.89 -7.85 22.53
CA ALA A 30 2.14 -9.29 22.54
C ALA A 30 0.85 -10.10 22.64
N ASN A 31 -0.16 -9.58 23.34
CA ASN A 31 -1.46 -10.23 23.48
C ASN A 31 -2.22 -10.26 22.14
N GLU A 32 -2.22 -9.13 21.40
CA GLU A 32 -2.80 -9.08 20.05
C GLU A 32 -1.86 -9.66 18.97
N ASN A 33 -0.57 -9.85 19.29
CA ASN A 33 0.50 -10.21 18.35
C ASN A 33 0.58 -9.25 17.16
N THR A 34 0.64 -7.94 17.46
CA THR A 34 0.66 -6.87 16.44
C THR A 34 1.77 -5.86 16.66
N ILE A 35 2.15 -5.19 15.58
CA ILE A 35 3.00 -3.99 15.60
C ILE A 35 2.23 -2.88 14.89
N ARG A 36 2.12 -1.72 15.53
CA ARG A 36 1.46 -0.53 14.98
C ARG A 36 2.42 0.66 15.00
N VAL A 37 2.51 1.34 13.87
CA VAL A 37 3.22 2.61 13.72
C VAL A 37 2.20 3.65 13.29
N THR A 38 2.14 4.77 13.97
CA THR A 38 1.17 5.84 13.70
C THR A 38 1.90 7.17 13.70
N SER A 39 1.48 8.08 12.82
CA SER A 39 1.92 9.47 12.75
C SER A 39 0.68 10.36 12.71
N GLY A 40 0.72 11.51 13.38
CA GLY A 40 -0.34 12.52 13.26
C GLY A 40 -0.29 13.33 11.96
N ASN A 41 0.80 13.19 11.22
CA ASN A 41 1.05 13.86 9.95
C ASN A 41 1.68 12.82 8.99
N ASP A 42 2.67 13.20 8.20
CA ASP A 42 3.35 12.28 7.29
C ASP A 42 4.06 11.12 8.02
N LEU A 43 4.05 9.95 7.39
CA LEU A 43 4.86 8.78 7.76
C LEU A 43 5.72 8.39 6.56
N THR A 44 7.03 8.60 6.67
CA THR A 44 8.00 8.24 5.62
C THR A 44 8.68 6.92 5.95
N ILE A 45 8.68 5.98 4.99
CA ILE A 45 9.40 4.70 5.07
C ILE A 45 10.28 4.61 3.82
N GLU A 46 11.60 4.66 3.97
CA GLU A 46 12.53 4.78 2.85
C GLU A 46 13.74 3.85 2.96
N SER A 47 14.30 3.51 1.80
CA SER A 47 15.59 2.82 1.67
C SER A 47 16.30 3.41 0.44
N SER A 48 17.33 4.23 0.66
CA SER A 48 18.01 4.98 -0.40
C SER A 48 18.79 4.09 -1.36
N ASP A 49 19.52 3.12 -0.79
CA ASP A 49 20.43 2.26 -1.54
C ASP A 49 19.93 0.81 -1.62
N GLY A 50 18.96 0.46 -0.78
CA GLY A 50 18.41 -0.88 -0.62
C GLY A 50 17.02 -1.05 -1.22
N ALA A 51 16.45 -2.24 -1.02
CA ALA A 51 15.09 -2.56 -1.42
C ALA A 51 14.16 -2.52 -0.21
N LEU A 52 13.05 -1.80 -0.32
CA LEU A 52 11.92 -1.94 0.59
C LEU A 52 11.05 -3.13 0.13
N LYS A 53 11.00 -4.19 0.94
CA LYS A 53 10.21 -5.40 0.65
C LYS A 53 9.00 -5.48 1.58
N LEU A 54 7.80 -5.59 1.01
CA LEU A 54 6.56 -5.81 1.75
C LEU A 54 5.95 -7.14 1.33
N SER A 55 5.66 -8.01 2.29
CA SER A 55 5.10 -9.34 2.06
C SER A 55 4.22 -9.75 3.23
N GLY A 56 3.12 -10.43 2.94
CA GLY A 56 2.20 -10.96 3.94
C GLY A 56 1.08 -11.75 3.27
N LYS A 57 0.22 -12.39 4.06
CA LYS A 57 -0.95 -13.10 3.53
C LYS A 57 -1.89 -12.17 2.75
N ALA A 58 -1.95 -10.90 3.16
CA ALA A 58 -2.68 -9.82 2.48
C ALA A 58 -1.92 -8.50 2.67
N VAL A 59 -2.04 -7.60 1.70
CA VAL A 59 -1.55 -6.21 1.76
C VAL A 59 -2.69 -5.31 1.33
N ALA A 60 -3.02 -4.31 2.15
CA ALA A 60 -4.06 -3.34 1.87
C ALA A 60 -3.47 -1.93 1.95
N ILE A 61 -3.72 -1.11 0.93
CA ILE A 61 -3.35 0.30 0.87
C ILE A 61 -4.63 1.09 0.63
N THR A 62 -4.89 2.09 1.47
CA THR A 62 -6.10 2.90 1.38
C THR A 62 -5.73 4.36 1.55
N SER A 63 -6.19 5.19 0.62
CA SER A 63 -6.15 6.65 0.72
C SER A 63 -7.57 7.17 0.65
N THR A 64 -7.92 8.11 1.53
CA THR A 64 -9.30 8.61 1.68
C THR A 64 -9.50 10.02 1.14
N ALA A 65 -8.42 10.78 0.94
CA ALA A 65 -8.46 12.17 0.48
C ALA A 65 -7.69 12.34 -0.84
N ASP A 66 -6.43 11.91 -0.85
CA ASP A 66 -5.52 12.16 -1.97
C ASP A 66 -5.24 10.91 -2.81
N ALA A 67 -4.49 11.08 -3.90
CA ALA A 67 -4.15 10.00 -4.83
C ALA A 67 -3.09 9.03 -4.25
N ILE A 68 -3.21 7.76 -4.60
CA ILE A 68 -2.10 6.80 -4.47
C ILE A 68 -1.21 6.94 -5.71
N THR A 69 0.07 7.26 -5.52
CA THR A 69 1.03 7.45 -6.61
C THR A 69 2.11 6.37 -6.57
N LEU A 70 2.31 5.67 -7.69
CA LEU A 70 3.37 4.68 -7.85
C LEU A 70 4.26 5.08 -9.03
N VAL A 71 5.52 5.43 -8.76
CA VAL A 71 6.48 5.89 -9.76
C VAL A 71 7.68 4.94 -9.78
N SER A 72 8.04 4.47 -10.97
CA SER A 72 9.28 3.72 -11.21
C SER A 72 10.02 4.36 -12.38
N LYS A 73 11.35 4.47 -12.27
CA LYS A 73 12.20 4.90 -13.38
C LYS A 73 12.41 3.79 -14.42
N ALA A 74 12.11 2.55 -14.04
CA ALA A 74 12.22 1.37 -14.89
C ALA A 74 10.83 0.74 -15.06
N ALA A 75 10.72 -0.57 -14.92
CA ALA A 75 9.46 -1.28 -15.04
C ALA A 75 8.63 -1.23 -13.74
N VAL A 76 7.32 -1.40 -13.89
CA VAL A 76 6.39 -1.84 -12.85
C VAL A 76 5.80 -3.15 -13.34
N GLU A 77 5.97 -4.21 -12.56
CA GLU A 77 5.40 -5.53 -12.86
C GLU A 77 4.26 -5.81 -11.87
N ILE A 78 3.10 -6.22 -12.41
CA ILE A 78 1.91 -6.55 -11.63
C ILE A 78 1.44 -7.92 -12.09
N GLU A 79 1.56 -8.91 -11.21
CA GLU A 79 1.11 -10.28 -11.46
C GLU A 79 -0.02 -10.65 -10.49
N ALA A 80 -1.13 -11.12 -11.05
CA ALA A 80 -2.23 -11.70 -10.30
C ALA A 80 -2.61 -13.03 -10.95
N THR A 81 -2.60 -14.11 -10.17
CA THR A 81 -3.00 -15.45 -10.65
C THR A 81 -4.52 -15.58 -10.80
N GLY A 82 -5.27 -14.77 -10.05
CA GLY A 82 -6.71 -14.57 -10.21
C GLY A 82 -7.04 -13.31 -11.01
N ASP A 83 -8.12 -12.62 -10.64
CA ASP A 83 -8.55 -11.41 -11.34
C ASP A 83 -7.73 -10.17 -10.94
N LEU A 84 -7.33 -9.37 -11.93
CA LEU A 84 -6.98 -7.96 -11.73
C LEU A 84 -8.21 -7.09 -11.99
N LYS A 85 -8.76 -6.46 -10.95
CA LYS A 85 -9.94 -5.56 -11.05
C LYS A 85 -9.51 -4.11 -10.89
N GLN A 86 -9.68 -3.32 -11.96
CA GLN A 86 -9.45 -1.87 -11.95
C GLN A 86 -10.77 -1.15 -12.18
N ARG A 87 -11.11 -0.20 -11.30
CA ARG A 87 -12.38 0.53 -11.33
C ARG A 87 -12.12 1.99 -10.97
N GLY A 88 -12.80 2.90 -11.66
CA GLY A 88 -12.75 4.34 -11.44
C GLY A 88 -13.66 5.04 -12.45
N ASN A 89 -13.92 6.33 -12.27
CA ASN A 89 -14.70 7.12 -13.22
C ASN A 89 -13.99 7.21 -14.60
N GLY A 90 -12.67 7.11 -14.61
CA GLY A 90 -11.85 6.97 -15.81
C GLY A 90 -10.64 6.09 -15.51
N VAL A 91 -10.19 5.37 -16.53
CA VAL A 91 -8.94 4.60 -16.51
C VAL A 91 -8.16 5.01 -17.76
N GLU A 92 -6.96 5.54 -17.57
CA GLU A 92 -6.08 5.93 -18.65
C GLU A 92 -4.84 5.03 -18.67
N VAL A 93 -4.56 4.41 -19.82
CA VAL A 93 -3.37 3.60 -20.04
C VAL A 93 -2.67 4.14 -21.28
N ARG A 94 -1.46 4.65 -21.10
CA ARG A 94 -0.63 5.19 -22.20
C ARG A 94 0.64 4.36 -22.35
N ALA A 95 0.95 3.98 -23.58
CA ALA A 95 2.22 3.37 -23.95
C ALA A 95 2.82 4.19 -25.10
N ASN A 96 4.06 4.64 -24.95
CA ASN A 96 4.77 5.38 -26.01
C ASN A 96 5.22 4.45 -27.16
N GLY A 97 5.49 3.18 -26.83
CA GLY A 97 5.82 2.15 -27.79
C GLY A 97 4.62 1.25 -28.04
N LYS A 98 4.80 -0.05 -27.79
CA LYS A 98 3.78 -1.06 -28.00
C LYS A 98 2.90 -1.25 -26.76
N MET A 99 1.60 -1.42 -26.97
CA MET A 99 0.69 -2.00 -25.98
C MET A 99 0.27 -3.40 -26.46
N ASP A 100 0.55 -4.42 -25.65
CA ASP A 100 0.13 -5.80 -25.91
C ASP A 100 -1.00 -6.19 -24.96
N LEU A 101 -2.15 -6.58 -25.51
CA LEU A 101 -3.28 -7.13 -24.76
C LEU A 101 -3.54 -8.56 -25.21
N LYS A 102 -3.27 -9.52 -24.33
CA LYS A 102 -3.51 -10.95 -24.57
C LYS A 102 -4.61 -11.44 -23.65
N ALA A 103 -5.71 -11.88 -24.25
CA ALA A 103 -6.78 -12.59 -23.56
C ALA A 103 -6.82 -14.03 -24.09
N GLY A 104 -7.37 -14.96 -23.30
CA GLY A 104 -7.58 -16.34 -23.73
C GLY A 104 -8.70 -16.44 -24.77
N PRO A 105 -9.88 -16.99 -24.43
CA PRO A 105 -10.96 -17.17 -25.41
C PRO A 105 -11.57 -15.86 -25.95
N GLN A 106 -11.59 -14.79 -25.15
CA GLN A 106 -12.37 -13.60 -25.48
C GLN A 106 -11.79 -12.34 -24.86
N LEU A 107 -11.76 -11.26 -25.65
CA LEU A 107 -11.56 -9.89 -25.18
C LEU A 107 -12.87 -9.12 -25.39
N ASN A 108 -13.38 -8.49 -24.32
CA ASN A 108 -14.59 -7.66 -24.38
C ASN A 108 -14.22 -6.19 -24.25
N ILE A 109 -14.64 -5.37 -25.22
CA ILE A 109 -14.50 -3.91 -25.18
C ILE A 109 -15.90 -3.32 -25.36
N LYS A 110 -16.36 -2.54 -24.37
CA LYS A 110 -17.69 -1.95 -24.36
C LYS A 110 -17.57 -0.46 -24.08
N GLY A 111 -18.16 0.35 -24.94
CA GLY A 111 -18.28 1.80 -24.78
C GLY A 111 -19.39 2.32 -25.69
N GLY A 112 -19.98 3.47 -25.35
CA GLY A 112 -20.95 4.12 -26.24
C GLY A 112 -20.32 4.53 -27.59
N MET A 113 -19.00 4.77 -27.58
CA MET A 113 -18.15 4.98 -28.75
C MET A 113 -16.83 4.23 -28.52
N VAL A 114 -16.34 3.53 -29.54
CA VAL A 114 -15.03 2.89 -29.55
C VAL A 114 -14.28 3.44 -30.77
N ASN A 115 -13.21 4.19 -30.52
CA ASN A 115 -12.37 4.74 -31.57
C ASN A 115 -11.16 3.84 -31.76
N ILE A 116 -11.00 3.31 -32.98
CA ILE A 116 -9.86 2.50 -33.41
C ILE A 116 -9.39 3.11 -34.71
N ASN A 117 -8.15 3.61 -34.73
CA ASN A 117 -7.55 4.27 -35.88
C ASN A 117 -6.09 3.87 -36.06
#